data_AF-A0A1I3CDE0-F1
#
_entry.id   AF-A0A1I3CDE0-F1
#
_cell.length_a   1.000
_cell.length_b   1.000
_cell.length_c   1.000
_cell.angle_alpha   90.00
_cell.angle_beta   90.00
_cell.angle_gamma   90.00
#
_symmetry.space_group_name_H-M   'P 1'
#
loop_
_entity.id
_entity.type
_entity.pdbx_description
1 polymer ?
#
loop_
_entity_poly.entity_id
_entity_poly.type
_entity_poly.pdbx_seq_one_letter_code
_entity_poly.pdbx_strand_id
1 'polypeptide(L)'
;MKNCPYCKIEVGGNLKKCPICQSKLNGEAERPYFPQQTTLKLQSFFYKIQLFIVWTVIIASLGVDFLFGFDMWHKVDFHWSLIISMWLIVFEFGIMRLFKKGISSSRIMTLFVFIVLVMMGITAYYVGKFAFIAEWVAPIVVMGTLIANFVLAMIDKNGNSMVYLLTNLVVGILPYIVFYFFAERDCPIAWIICLMISVILFVGAIIFKGREVVSEIQRRLNV
;
A
#
# COMPACT_ATOMS: atom_id res chain seq x y z
N MET A 1 -9.10 46.10 -6.28
CA MET A 1 -9.82 45.34 -7.33
C MET A 1 -9.27 45.63 -8.72
N LYS A 2 -9.23 44.64 -9.63
CA LYS A 2 -8.80 44.85 -11.03
C LYS A 2 -10.01 45.16 -11.92
N ASN A 3 -9.85 46.03 -12.92
CA ASN A 3 -10.92 46.41 -13.85
C ASN A 3 -10.59 45.98 -15.29
N CYS A 4 -11.61 45.53 -16.01
CA CYS A 4 -11.54 45.23 -17.43
C CYS A 4 -11.95 46.45 -18.27
N PRO A 5 -11.08 47.01 -19.15
CA PRO A 5 -11.43 48.18 -19.95
C PRO A 5 -12.53 47.90 -21.00
N TYR A 6 -12.67 46.66 -21.45
CA TYR A 6 -13.66 46.27 -22.47
C TYR A 6 -15.01 45.88 -21.87
N CYS A 7 -15.00 45.01 -20.83
CA CYS A 7 -16.23 44.56 -20.20
C CYS A 7 -16.75 45.52 -19.12
N LYS A 8 -15.93 46.48 -18.67
CA LYS A 8 -16.22 47.43 -17.58
C LYS A 8 -16.69 46.75 -16.29
N ILE A 9 -16.12 45.58 -15.99
CA ILE A 9 -16.40 44.83 -14.77
C ILE A 9 -15.20 44.90 -13.82
N GLU A 10 -15.51 44.85 -12.53
CA GLU A 10 -14.52 44.66 -11.47
C GLU A 10 -14.30 43.16 -11.22
N VAL A 11 -13.06 42.73 -11.30
CA VAL A 11 -12.63 41.34 -11.09
C VAL A 11 -11.81 41.31 -9.79
N GLY A 12 -12.36 40.60 -8.79
CA GLY A 12 -11.70 40.37 -7.51
C GLY A 12 -10.50 39.41 -7.61
N GLY A 13 -9.55 39.58 -6.69
CA GLY A 13 -8.37 38.71 -6.57
C GLY A 13 -7.22 39.02 -7.54
N ASN A 14 -6.39 38.02 -7.83
CA ASN A 14 -5.15 38.17 -8.62
C ASN A 14 -5.21 37.45 -9.98
N LEU A 15 -6.30 37.65 -10.73
CA LEU A 15 -6.41 37.16 -12.10
C LEU A 15 -5.61 38.06 -13.06
N LYS A 16 -4.91 37.48 -14.04
CA LYS A 16 -4.13 38.25 -15.05
C LYS A 16 -4.96 38.66 -16.28
N LYS A 17 -6.06 37.96 -16.54
CA LYS A 17 -6.93 38.14 -17.70
C LYS A 17 -8.40 38.18 -17.26
N CYS A 18 -9.23 38.91 -17.98
CA CYS A 18 -10.67 38.94 -17.78
C CYS A 18 -11.28 37.55 -18.08
N PRO A 19 -12.11 36.96 -17.21
CA PRO A 19 -12.73 35.66 -17.47
C PRO A 19 -13.76 35.70 -18.61
N ILE A 20 -14.29 36.89 -18.96
CA ILE A 20 -15.29 37.05 -20.02
C ILE A 20 -14.63 37.26 -21.39
N CYS A 21 -13.85 38.33 -21.54
CA CYS A 21 -13.26 38.71 -22.84
C CYS A 21 -11.78 38.36 -22.98
N GLN A 22 -11.16 37.74 -21.97
CA GLN A 22 -9.73 37.39 -21.93
C GLN A 22 -8.74 38.56 -22.10
N SER A 23 -9.20 39.81 -22.12
CA SER A 23 -8.32 40.98 -22.18
C SER A 23 -7.49 41.12 -20.91
N LYS A 24 -6.36 41.82 -21.01
CA LYS A 24 -5.54 42.18 -19.85
C LYS A 24 -6.35 43.09 -18.91
N LEU A 25 -6.26 42.83 -17.61
CA LEU A 25 -6.90 43.63 -16.57
C LEU A 25 -5.96 44.73 -16.09
N ASN A 26 -6.52 45.90 -15.75
CA ASN A 26 -5.80 47.06 -15.22
C ASN A 26 -6.12 47.27 -13.74
N GLY A 27 -5.19 47.85 -12.97
CA GLY A 27 -5.38 48.15 -11.54
C GLY A 27 -4.62 47.22 -10.60
N GLU A 28 -4.77 47.47 -9.30
CA GLU A 28 -4.03 46.77 -8.25
C GLU A 28 -4.62 45.39 -7.95
N ALA A 29 -3.73 44.40 -7.83
CA ALA A 29 -4.10 43.04 -7.51
C ALA A 29 -4.54 42.92 -6.06
N GLU A 30 -5.70 42.31 -5.85
CA GLU A 30 -6.24 42.04 -4.53
C GLU A 30 -5.87 40.63 -4.08
N ARG A 31 -6.01 40.34 -2.78
CA ARG A 31 -5.73 39.01 -2.25
C ARG A 31 -6.59 37.98 -2.99
N PRO A 32 -6.01 36.85 -3.45
CA PRO A 32 -6.78 35.85 -4.17
C PRO A 32 -7.91 35.31 -3.29
N TYR A 33 -9.14 35.31 -3.83
CA TYR A 33 -10.33 34.78 -3.17
C TYR A 33 -10.26 33.27 -2.94
N PHE A 34 -9.58 32.55 -3.83
CA PHE A 34 -9.41 31.10 -3.74
C PHE A 34 -8.08 30.75 -3.10
N PRO A 35 -8.05 29.81 -2.14
CA PRO A 35 -6.80 29.33 -1.56
C PRO A 35 -5.94 28.69 -2.66
N GLN A 36 -4.68 29.10 -2.76
CA GLN A 36 -3.74 28.42 -3.63
C GLN A 36 -3.41 27.05 -3.06
N GLN A 37 -3.53 26.01 -3.88
CA GLN A 37 -3.17 24.64 -3.49
C GLN A 37 -1.63 24.44 -3.47
N THR A 38 -0.92 25.17 -2.62
CA THR A 38 0.54 25.11 -2.48
C THR A 38 1.00 23.76 -1.92
N THR A 39 0.21 23.16 -1.02
CA THR A 39 0.49 21.85 -0.40
C THR A 39 0.55 20.71 -1.43
N LEU A 40 -0.37 20.69 -2.39
CA LEU A 40 -0.39 19.69 -3.47
C LEU A 40 0.79 19.86 -4.43
N LYS A 41 1.20 21.10 -4.71
CA LYS A 41 2.39 21.37 -5.53
C LYS A 41 3.65 20.86 -4.87
N LEU A 42 3.83 21.09 -3.57
CA LEU A 42 4.98 20.58 -2.81
C LEU A 42 5.00 19.05 -2.76
N GLN A 43 3.86 18.41 -2.46
CA GLN A 43 3.75 16.95 -2.49
C GLN A 43 4.12 16.35 -3.86
N SER A 44 3.65 16.98 -4.95
CA SER A 44 4.00 16.56 -6.31
C SER A 44 5.49 16.72 -6.62
N PHE A 45 6.15 17.73 -6.04
CA PHE A 45 7.57 17.97 -6.25
C PHE A 45 8.42 16.93 -5.52
N PHE A 46 8.13 16.66 -4.24
CA PHE A 46 8.81 15.61 -3.48
C PHE A 46 8.63 14.22 -4.12
N TYR A 47 7.42 13.89 -4.58
CA TYR A 47 7.19 12.63 -5.30
C TYR A 47 8.03 12.52 -6.58
N LYS A 48 8.16 13.61 -7.36
CA LYS A 48 9.02 13.63 -8.56
C LYS A 48 10.50 13.43 -8.23
N ILE A 49 10.99 14.08 -7.17
CA ILE A 49 12.38 13.89 -6.70
C ILE A 49 12.59 12.45 -6.28
N GLN A 50 11.69 11.90 -5.48
CA GLN A 50 11.78 10.54 -5.00
C GLN A 50 11.78 9.53 -6.15
N LEU A 51 10.87 9.69 -7.11
CA LEU A 51 10.81 8.85 -8.31
C LEU A 51 12.11 8.93 -9.12
N PHE A 52 12.69 10.13 -9.28
CA PHE A 52 13.96 10.31 -9.97
C PHE A 52 15.11 9.57 -9.25
N ILE A 53 15.17 9.64 -7.92
CA ILE A 53 16.16 8.93 -7.11
C ILE A 53 16.01 7.42 -7.30
N VAL A 54 14.78 6.89 -7.18
CA VAL A 54 14.52 5.45 -7.32
C VAL A 54 14.93 4.94 -8.70
N TRP A 55 14.55 5.63 -9.78
CA TRP A 55 14.96 5.24 -11.13
C TRP A 55 16.47 5.35 -11.36
N THR A 56 17.12 6.36 -10.77
CA THR A 56 18.58 6.49 -10.83
C THR A 56 19.25 5.28 -10.18
N VAL A 57 18.76 4.84 -9.01
CA VAL A 57 19.30 3.66 -8.32
C VAL A 57 19.05 2.38 -9.13
N ILE A 58 17.85 2.21 -9.71
CA ILE A 58 17.56 1.05 -10.59
C ILE A 58 18.54 1.02 -11.76
N ILE A 59 18.67 2.10 -12.51
CA ILE A 59 19.55 2.18 -13.69
C ILE A 59 21.02 1.97 -13.28
N ALA A 60 21.47 2.59 -12.19
CA ALA A 60 22.84 2.41 -11.69
C ALA A 60 23.11 0.96 -11.27
N SER A 61 22.19 0.33 -10.53
CA SER A 61 22.33 -1.07 -10.10
C SER A 61 22.38 -2.03 -11.29
N LEU A 62 21.50 -1.87 -12.29
CA LEU A 62 21.51 -2.66 -13.51
C LEU A 62 22.79 -2.43 -14.31
N GLY A 63 23.27 -1.19 -14.38
CA GLY A 63 24.52 -0.86 -15.06
C GLY A 63 25.72 -1.54 -14.42
N VAL A 64 25.86 -1.47 -13.09
CA VAL A 64 26.97 -2.11 -12.36
C VAL A 64 26.97 -3.62 -12.52
N ASP A 65 25.80 -4.25 -12.43
CA ASP A 65 25.66 -5.70 -12.54
C ASP A 65 25.92 -6.19 -13.98
N PHE A 66 25.21 -5.65 -14.98
CA PHE A 66 25.29 -6.15 -16.36
C PHE A 66 26.47 -5.62 -17.18
N LEU A 67 26.94 -4.38 -16.95
CA LEU A 67 28.04 -3.80 -17.74
C LEU A 67 29.41 -4.02 -17.09
N PHE A 68 29.50 -4.00 -15.76
CA PHE A 68 30.77 -4.13 -15.05
C PHE A 68 31.00 -5.53 -14.48
N GLY A 69 30.03 -6.45 -14.58
CA GLY A 69 30.15 -7.85 -14.15
C GLY A 69 30.47 -7.99 -12.67
N PHE A 70 29.99 -7.06 -11.83
CA PHE A 70 30.32 -7.02 -10.42
C PHE A 70 29.45 -8.01 -9.63
N ASP A 71 29.98 -9.22 -9.43
CA ASP A 71 29.30 -10.28 -8.67
C ASP A 71 29.41 -10.05 -7.16
N MET A 72 28.45 -9.30 -6.60
CA MET A 72 28.33 -9.09 -5.15
C MET A 72 28.01 -10.39 -4.39
N TRP A 73 27.36 -11.36 -5.04
CA TRP A 73 26.87 -12.58 -4.38
C TRP A 73 27.42 -13.84 -5.06
N HIS A 74 28.63 -14.22 -4.68
CA HIS A 74 29.42 -15.30 -5.28
C HIS A 74 28.81 -16.73 -5.22
N LYS A 75 27.60 -16.89 -4.68
CA LYS A 75 26.95 -18.21 -4.45
C LYS A 75 25.61 -18.38 -5.16
N VAL A 76 25.14 -17.39 -5.91
CA VAL A 76 23.84 -17.46 -6.59
C VAL A 76 24.07 -17.03 -8.03
N ASP A 77 23.69 -17.86 -9.00
CA ASP A 77 23.72 -17.55 -10.45
C ASP A 77 22.71 -16.45 -10.86
N PHE A 78 22.35 -15.56 -9.93
CA PHE A 78 21.29 -14.58 -10.07
C PHE A 78 21.83 -13.17 -9.86
N HIS A 79 21.51 -12.30 -10.81
CA HIS A 79 21.83 -10.89 -10.83
C HIS A 79 21.19 -10.15 -9.64
N TRP A 80 22.02 -9.62 -8.73
CA TRP A 80 21.57 -8.93 -7.52
C TRP A 80 20.80 -7.64 -7.85
N SER A 81 21.06 -7.01 -9.00
CA SER A 81 20.33 -5.84 -9.47
C SER A 81 18.84 -6.11 -9.72
N LEU A 82 18.47 -7.35 -10.06
CA LEU A 82 17.07 -7.74 -10.25
C LEU A 82 16.31 -7.77 -8.92
N ILE A 83 16.96 -8.22 -7.84
CA ILE A 83 16.35 -8.20 -6.50
C ILE A 83 16.13 -6.75 -6.05
N ILE A 84 17.14 -5.88 -6.22
CA ILE A 84 17.02 -4.47 -5.84
C ILE A 84 15.93 -3.77 -6.64
N SER A 85 15.91 -3.95 -7.96
CA SER A 85 14.89 -3.33 -8.82
C SER A 85 13.49 -3.82 -8.48
N MET A 86 13.31 -5.11 -8.19
CA MET A 86 12.05 -5.67 -7.69
C MET A 86 11.56 -4.95 -6.41
N TRP A 87 12.43 -4.81 -5.40
CA TRP A 87 12.06 -4.13 -4.14
C TRP A 87 11.74 -2.64 -4.34
N LEU A 88 12.47 -1.95 -5.21
CA LEU A 88 12.22 -0.55 -5.55
C LEU A 88 10.89 -0.35 -6.28
N ILE A 89 10.51 -1.27 -7.18
CA ILE A 89 9.20 -1.25 -7.85
C ILE A 89 8.06 -1.46 -6.83
N VAL A 90 8.22 -2.40 -5.90
CA VAL A 90 7.24 -2.67 -4.83
C VAL A 90 7.08 -1.46 -3.92
N PHE A 91 8.18 -0.79 -3.59
CA PHE A 91 8.17 0.44 -2.81
C PHE A 91 7.38 1.56 -3.50
N GLU A 92 7.63 1.79 -4.80
CA GLU A 92 6.86 2.76 -5.59
C GLU A 92 5.38 2.41 -5.69
N PHE A 93 5.07 1.13 -5.88
CA PHE A 93 3.70 0.64 -5.86
C PHE A 93 3.00 0.94 -4.53
N GLY A 94 3.69 0.75 -3.41
CA GLY A 94 3.19 1.08 -2.07
C GLY A 94 2.87 2.56 -1.93
N ILE A 95 3.79 3.44 -2.36
CA ILE A 95 3.61 4.89 -2.31
C ILE A 95 2.41 5.33 -3.16
N MET A 96 2.33 4.87 -4.41
CA MET A 96 1.20 5.18 -5.29
C MET A 96 -0.15 4.78 -4.66
N ARG A 97 -0.18 3.66 -3.93
CA ARG A 97 -1.39 3.19 -3.26
C ARG A 97 -1.76 4.02 -2.04
N LEU A 98 -0.77 4.47 -1.26
CA LEU A 98 -0.98 5.32 -0.09
C LEU A 98 -1.55 6.69 -0.46
N PHE A 99 -1.13 7.27 -1.59
CA PHE A 99 -1.64 8.55 -2.07
C PHE A 99 -3.01 8.46 -2.76
N LYS A 100 -3.47 7.27 -3.16
CA LYS A 100 -4.75 7.11 -3.84
C LYS A 100 -5.91 7.23 -2.85
N LYS A 101 -6.61 8.36 -2.90
CA LYS A 101 -7.82 8.62 -2.11
C LYS A 101 -8.95 7.63 -2.43
N GLY A 102 -9.75 7.30 -1.42
CA GLY A 102 -10.95 6.46 -1.56
C GLY A 102 -10.74 4.96 -1.38
N ILE A 103 -9.54 4.53 -0.98
CA ILE A 103 -9.28 3.15 -0.61
C ILE A 103 -9.31 3.02 0.93
N SER A 104 -9.94 1.97 1.45
CA SER A 104 -9.92 1.71 2.89
C SER A 104 -8.51 1.41 3.37
N SER A 105 -8.14 1.94 4.55
CA SER A 105 -6.81 1.74 5.13
C SER A 105 -6.46 0.26 5.30
N SER A 106 -7.44 -0.55 5.68
CA SER A 106 -7.32 -2.00 5.81
C SER A 106 -7.00 -2.70 4.48
N ARG A 107 -7.53 -2.22 3.35
CA ARG A 107 -7.16 -2.73 2.02
C ARG A 107 -5.69 -2.47 1.71
N ILE A 108 -5.23 -1.24 1.94
CA ILE A 108 -3.85 -0.84 1.62
C ILE A 108 -2.89 -1.65 2.48
N MET A 109 -3.15 -1.72 3.78
CA MET A 109 -2.32 -2.47 4.72
C MET A 109 -2.24 -3.94 4.32
N THR A 110 -3.38 -4.60 4.17
CA THR A 110 -3.45 -6.03 3.84
C THR A 110 -2.74 -6.33 2.52
N LEU A 111 -3.04 -5.57 1.47
CA LEU A 111 -2.42 -5.74 0.16
C LEU A 111 -0.90 -5.56 0.21
N PHE A 112 -0.44 -4.50 0.88
CA PHE A 112 0.98 -4.19 0.96
C PHE A 112 1.75 -5.25 1.75
N VAL A 113 1.20 -5.71 2.88
CA VAL A 113 1.79 -6.80 3.67
C VAL A 113 1.93 -8.07 2.83
N PHE A 114 0.89 -8.47 2.10
CA PHE A 114 0.96 -9.65 1.24
C PHE A 114 2.00 -9.53 0.13
N ILE A 115 2.05 -8.38 -0.55
CA ILE A 115 3.06 -8.13 -1.58
C ILE A 115 4.46 -8.22 -0.97
N VAL A 116 4.70 -7.58 0.18
CA VAL A 116 6.01 -7.62 0.85
C VAL A 116 6.38 -9.04 1.27
N LEU A 117 5.44 -9.83 1.82
CA LEU A 117 5.69 -11.23 2.19
C LEU A 117 6.04 -12.10 0.98
N VAL A 118 5.33 -11.94 -0.15
CA VAL A 118 5.64 -12.67 -1.39
C VAL A 118 7.03 -12.31 -1.90
N MET A 119 7.36 -11.01 -1.94
CA MET A 119 8.66 -10.52 -2.40
C MET A 119 9.80 -10.96 -1.49
N MET A 120 9.55 -11.02 -0.18
CA MET A 120 10.48 -11.57 0.80
C MET A 120 10.66 -13.08 0.62
N GLY A 121 9.58 -13.81 0.30
CA GLY A 121 9.64 -15.24 -0.05
C GLY A 121 10.49 -15.50 -1.30
N ILE A 122 10.30 -14.71 -2.36
CA ILE A 122 11.11 -14.78 -3.59
C ILE A 122 12.59 -14.51 -3.27
N THR A 123 12.86 -13.42 -2.54
CA THR A 123 14.23 -13.08 -2.13
C THR A 123 14.86 -14.20 -1.30
N ALA A 124 14.13 -14.76 -0.33
CA ALA A 124 14.62 -15.82 0.53
C ALA A 124 14.79 -17.16 -0.20
N TYR A 125 14.01 -17.42 -1.25
CA TYR A 125 14.21 -18.58 -2.12
C TYR A 125 15.59 -18.51 -2.80
N TYR A 126 15.92 -17.36 -3.42
CA TYR A 126 17.23 -17.17 -4.05
C TYR A 126 18.39 -17.16 -3.05
N VAL A 127 18.19 -16.70 -1.82
CA VAL A 127 19.19 -16.71 -0.75
C VAL A 127 19.29 -18.10 -0.06
N GLY A 128 18.39 -19.04 -0.36
CA GLY A 128 18.35 -20.36 0.28
C GLY A 128 17.87 -20.34 1.73
N LYS A 129 17.13 -19.30 2.15
CA LYS A 129 16.58 -19.10 3.50
C LYS A 129 15.05 -19.09 3.53
N PHE A 130 14.39 -19.67 2.51
CA PHE A 130 12.93 -19.68 2.40
C PHE A 130 12.22 -20.25 3.64
N ALA A 131 12.73 -21.35 4.20
CA ALA A 131 12.15 -21.98 5.39
C ALA A 131 12.09 -21.02 6.59
N PHE A 132 13.10 -20.17 6.78
CA PHE A 132 13.10 -19.18 7.86
C PHE A 132 11.98 -18.15 7.71
N ILE A 133 11.77 -17.65 6.48
CA ILE A 133 10.69 -16.69 6.21
C ILE A 133 9.33 -17.36 6.37
N ALA A 134 9.15 -18.57 5.84
CA ALA A 134 7.89 -19.29 5.88
C ALA A 134 7.50 -19.74 7.30
N GLU A 135 8.45 -20.21 8.11
CA GLU A 135 8.19 -20.78 9.44
C GLU A 135 8.11 -19.71 10.54
N TRP A 136 8.82 -18.59 10.42
CA TRP A 136 8.91 -17.57 11.48
C TRP A 136 8.36 -16.20 11.07
N VAL A 137 8.86 -15.62 9.97
CA VAL A 137 8.54 -14.23 9.62
C VAL A 137 7.10 -14.07 9.15
N ALA A 138 6.66 -14.94 8.23
CA ALA A 138 5.32 -14.91 7.67
C ALA A 138 4.21 -15.01 8.74
N PRO A 139 4.20 -16.00 9.67
CA PRO A 139 3.15 -16.07 10.69
C PRO A 139 3.14 -14.85 11.60
N ILE A 140 4.30 -14.31 12.00
CA ILE A 140 4.37 -13.11 12.86
C ILE A 140 3.74 -11.89 12.18
N VAL A 141 4.08 -11.67 10.91
CA VAL A 141 3.55 -10.55 10.13
C VAL A 141 2.04 -10.71 9.88
N VAL A 142 1.57 -11.93 9.57
CA VAL A 142 0.14 -12.22 9.40
C VAL A 142 -0.62 -12.00 10.71
N MET A 143 -0.09 -12.42 11.86
CA MET A 143 -0.69 -12.15 13.18
C MET A 143 -0.81 -10.66 13.46
N GLY A 144 0.27 -9.89 13.24
CA GLY A 144 0.22 -8.43 13.40
C GLY A 144 -0.82 -7.77 12.50
N THR A 145 -0.96 -8.28 11.28
CA THR A 145 -1.94 -7.78 10.30
C THR A 145 -3.38 -8.14 10.68
N LEU A 146 -3.60 -9.34 11.22
CA LEU A 146 -4.89 -9.76 11.77
C LEU A 146 -5.33 -8.84 12.91
N ILE A 147 -4.45 -8.58 13.87
CA ILE A 147 -4.75 -7.71 15.02
C ILE A 147 -5.03 -6.28 14.55
N ALA A 148 -4.20 -5.73 13.66
CA ALA A 148 -4.40 -4.39 13.14
C ALA A 148 -5.72 -4.27 12.35
N ASN A 149 -6.04 -5.25 11.50
CA ASN A 149 -7.29 -5.24 10.76
C ASN A 149 -8.52 -5.45 11.64
N PHE A 150 -8.40 -6.18 12.74
CA PHE A 150 -9.45 -6.29 13.74
C PHE A 150 -9.74 -4.92 14.37
N VAL A 151 -8.69 -4.21 14.81
CA VAL A 151 -8.83 -2.84 15.34
C VAL A 151 -9.43 -1.90 14.30
N LEU A 152 -8.95 -1.94 13.06
CA LEU A 152 -9.50 -1.14 11.97
C LEU A 152 -10.97 -1.47 11.69
N ALA A 153 -11.36 -2.75 11.72
CA ALA A 153 -12.75 -3.16 11.54
C ALA A 153 -13.66 -2.66 12.65
N MET A 154 -13.15 -2.52 13.89
CA MET A 154 -13.92 -1.94 15.01
C MET A 154 -14.08 -0.42 14.88
N ILE A 155 -13.08 0.28 14.36
CA ILE A 155 -13.13 1.74 14.16
C ILE A 155 -13.93 2.11 12.89
N ASP A 156 -13.92 1.24 11.89
CA ASP A 156 -14.52 1.51 10.59
C ASP A 156 -16.05 1.60 10.68
N LYS A 157 -16.57 2.78 10.35
CA LYS A 157 -18.00 3.09 10.24
C LYS A 157 -18.56 2.77 8.86
N ASN A 158 -17.70 2.61 7.85
CA ASN A 158 -18.10 2.46 6.45
C ASN A 158 -18.23 0.99 6.02
N GLY A 159 -17.95 0.04 6.91
CA GLY A 159 -18.08 -1.42 6.68
C GLY A 159 -17.08 -2.01 5.68
N ASN A 160 -16.12 -1.24 5.17
CA ASN A 160 -15.19 -1.69 4.13
C ASN A 160 -14.04 -2.55 4.70
N SER A 161 -13.76 -2.46 5.99
CA SER A 161 -12.65 -3.15 6.64
C SER A 161 -12.97 -4.60 7.03
N MET A 162 -14.26 -4.93 7.19
CA MET A 162 -14.70 -6.28 7.58
C MET A 162 -14.26 -7.35 6.56
N VAL A 163 -14.31 -7.03 5.27
CA VAL A 163 -13.88 -7.92 4.18
C VAL A 163 -12.43 -8.36 4.35
N TYR A 164 -11.56 -7.42 4.71
CA TYR A 164 -10.13 -7.66 4.83
C TYR A 164 -9.82 -8.43 6.11
N LEU A 165 -10.56 -8.20 7.19
CA LEU A 165 -10.48 -9.04 8.38
C LEU A 165 -10.83 -10.49 8.06
N LEU A 166 -11.99 -10.74 7.42
CA LEU A 166 -12.42 -12.08 7.02
C LEU A 166 -11.42 -12.75 6.06
N THR A 167 -10.88 -12.00 5.10
CA THR A 167 -9.86 -12.52 4.18
C THR A 167 -8.58 -12.92 4.93
N ASN A 168 -8.11 -12.09 5.86
CA ASN A 168 -6.91 -12.41 6.65
C ASN A 168 -7.13 -13.58 7.60
N LEU A 169 -8.35 -13.78 8.09
CA LEU A 169 -8.69 -14.96 8.91
C LEU A 169 -8.52 -16.25 8.11
N VAL A 170 -9.02 -16.27 6.86
CA VAL A 170 -8.81 -17.41 5.96
C VAL A 170 -7.32 -17.65 5.72
N VAL A 171 -6.55 -16.58 5.49
CA VAL A 171 -5.09 -16.67 5.33
C VAL A 171 -4.40 -17.18 6.59
N GLY A 172 -4.87 -16.82 7.80
CA GLY A 172 -4.29 -17.32 9.04
C GLY A 172 -4.50 -18.82 9.25
N ILE A 173 -5.60 -19.36 8.71
CA ILE A 173 -5.96 -20.79 8.84
C ILE A 173 -5.32 -21.64 7.74
N LEU A 174 -5.22 -21.11 6.51
CA LEU A 174 -4.80 -21.85 5.32
C LEU A 174 -3.44 -22.55 5.48
N PRO A 175 -2.37 -21.93 6.02
CA PRO A 175 -1.07 -22.56 6.17
C PRO A 175 -1.10 -23.79 7.10
N TYR A 176 -1.91 -23.76 8.16
CA TYR A 176 -2.09 -24.93 9.02
C TYR A 176 -2.68 -26.12 8.24
N ILE A 177 -3.70 -25.86 7.43
CA ILE A 177 -4.30 -26.88 6.54
C ILE A 177 -3.25 -27.40 5.55
N VAL A 178 -2.47 -26.51 4.94
CA VAL A 178 -1.43 -26.90 3.97
C VAL A 178 -0.37 -27.79 4.63
N PHE A 179 0.15 -27.42 5.81
CA PHE A 179 1.13 -28.24 6.51
C PHE A 179 0.55 -29.61 6.91
N TYR A 180 -0.69 -29.65 7.37
CA TYR A 180 -1.36 -30.89 7.78
C TYR A 180 -1.58 -31.86 6.61
N PHE A 181 -1.98 -31.38 5.44
CA PHE A 181 -2.31 -32.23 4.29
C PHE A 181 -1.14 -32.53 3.37
N PHE A 182 -0.20 -31.60 3.17
CA PHE A 182 0.81 -31.70 2.11
C PHE A 182 2.23 -31.92 2.62
N ALA A 183 2.55 -31.55 3.87
CA ALA A 183 3.94 -31.50 4.30
C ALA A 183 4.40 -32.74 5.07
N GLU A 184 3.49 -33.63 5.50
CA GLU A 184 3.78 -34.78 6.41
C GLU A 184 4.70 -34.39 7.60
N ARG A 185 4.69 -33.10 7.97
CA ARG A 185 5.62 -32.48 8.92
C ARG A 185 4.80 -31.70 9.93
N ASP A 186 5.26 -31.71 11.18
CA ASP A 186 4.63 -30.96 12.25
C ASP A 186 4.54 -29.47 11.89
N CYS A 187 3.36 -28.89 12.13
CA CYS A 187 3.14 -27.48 11.87
C CYS A 187 4.04 -26.63 12.79
N PRO A 188 4.78 -25.64 12.26
CA PRO A 188 5.62 -24.77 13.09
C PRO A 188 4.78 -24.09 14.18
N ILE A 189 5.35 -23.99 15.39
CA ILE A 189 4.66 -23.42 16.56
C ILE A 189 4.12 -22.02 16.27
N ALA A 190 4.83 -21.20 15.49
CA ALA A 190 4.39 -19.87 15.12
C ALA A 190 3.09 -19.86 14.29
N TRP A 191 2.87 -20.85 13.43
CA TRP A 191 1.62 -21.01 12.67
C TRP A 191 0.47 -21.50 13.54
N ILE A 192 0.75 -22.34 14.54
CA ILE A 192 -0.24 -22.77 15.53
C ILE A 192 -0.73 -21.55 16.34
N ILE A 193 0.19 -20.70 16.81
CA ILE A 193 -0.16 -19.46 17.52
C ILE A 193 -0.96 -18.53 16.60
N CYS A 194 -0.57 -18.40 15.32
CA CYS A 194 -1.29 -17.61 14.34
C CYS A 194 -2.74 -18.10 14.16
N LEU A 195 -2.94 -19.42 14.10
CA LEU A 195 -4.26 -20.04 14.05
C LEU A 195 -5.06 -19.71 15.31
N MET A 196 -4.49 -19.87 16.51
CA MET A 196 -5.19 -19.53 17.75
C MET A 196 -5.65 -18.06 17.78
N ILE A 197 -4.78 -17.13 17.41
CA ILE A 197 -5.11 -15.70 17.32
C ILE A 197 -6.21 -15.47 16.29
N SER A 198 -6.15 -16.13 15.12
CA SER A 198 -7.19 -16.00 14.10
C SER A 198 -8.56 -16.44 14.63
N VAL A 199 -8.63 -17.56 15.35
CA VAL A 199 -9.89 -18.05 15.94
C VAL A 199 -10.41 -17.08 17.01
N ILE A 200 -9.55 -16.59 17.89
CA ILE A 200 -9.92 -15.61 18.93
C ILE A 200 -10.49 -14.34 18.30
N LEU A 201 -9.81 -13.80 17.28
CA LEU A 201 -10.25 -12.58 16.60
C LEU A 201 -11.53 -12.80 15.79
N PHE A 202 -11.74 -13.99 15.22
CA PHE A 202 -12.97 -14.34 14.54
C PHE A 202 -14.16 -14.38 15.51
N VAL A 203 -14.01 -15.05 16.65
CA VAL A 203 -15.02 -15.07 17.71
C VAL A 203 -15.29 -13.65 18.20
N GLY A 204 -14.25 -12.84 18.42
CA GLY A 204 -14.39 -11.43 18.76
C GLY A 204 -15.19 -10.65 17.70
N ALA A 205 -14.92 -10.89 16.41
CA ALA A 205 -15.62 -10.21 15.32
C ALA A 205 -17.12 -10.56 15.29
N ILE A 206 -17.47 -11.81 15.58
CA ILE A 206 -18.87 -12.25 15.69
C ILE A 206 -19.56 -11.59 16.88
N ILE A 207 -18.90 -11.54 18.05
CA ILE A 207 -19.49 -10.96 19.27
C ILE A 207 -19.74 -9.46 19.11
N PHE A 208 -18.75 -8.71 18.61
CA PHE A 208 -18.87 -7.25 18.51
C PHE A 208 -19.63 -6.78 17.27
N LYS A 209 -19.51 -7.49 16.14
CA LYS A 209 -20.00 -7.04 14.83
C LYS A 209 -20.68 -8.16 14.02
N GLY A 210 -21.35 -9.10 14.69
CA GLY A 210 -21.97 -10.28 14.06
C GLY A 210 -22.89 -9.98 12.87
N ARG A 211 -23.70 -8.90 12.92
CA ARG A 211 -24.56 -8.50 11.78
C ARG A 211 -23.76 -8.11 10.54
N GLU A 212 -22.65 -7.38 10.71
CA GLU A 212 -21.77 -7.01 9.60
C GLU A 212 -21.08 -8.25 9.02
N VAL A 213 -20.62 -9.17 9.89
CA VAL A 213 -20.02 -10.46 9.48
C VAL A 213 -20.98 -11.26 8.61
N VAL A 214 -22.22 -11.46 9.07
CA VAL A 214 -23.24 -12.22 8.33
C VAL A 214 -23.56 -11.54 7.00
N SER A 215 -23.77 -10.22 7.01
CA SER A 215 -24.07 -9.47 5.78
C SER A 215 -22.96 -9.54 4.74
N GLU A 216 -21.69 -9.54 5.16
CA GLU A 216 -20.57 -9.63 4.24
C GLU A 216 -20.41 -11.05 3.68
N ILE A 217 -20.64 -12.07 4.50
CA ILE A 217 -20.64 -13.48 4.07
C ILE A 217 -21.76 -13.72 3.03
N GLN A 218 -22.98 -13.25 3.32
CA GLN A 218 -24.13 -13.33 2.39
C GLN A 218 -23.82 -12.64 1.05
N ARG A 219 -23.28 -11.41 1.12
CA ARG A 219 -22.89 -10.65 -0.08
C ARG A 219 -21.86 -11.37 -0.95
N ARG A 220 -20.99 -12.20 -0.37
CA ARG A 220 -19.92 -12.93 -1.09
C ARG A 220 -20.37 -14.29 -1.61
N LEU A 221 -21.22 -14.97 -0.85
CA LEU A 221 -21.72 -16.30 -1.18
C LEU A 221 -22.96 -16.26 -2.09
N ASN A 222 -23.44 -15.08 -2.48
CA ASN A 222 -24.66 -14.89 -3.28
C ASN A 222 -25.88 -15.63 -2.68
N VAL A 223 -25.99 -15.62 -1.35
CA VAL A 223 -27.13 -16.16 -0.59
C VAL A 223 -27.86 -15.02 0.11
#